data_AF-A0A4P9ZN70-F1
#
_entry.id   AF-A0A4P9ZN70-F1
#
_cell.length_a   1.000
_cell.length_b   1.000
_cell.length_c   1.000
_cell.angle_alpha   90.00
_cell.angle_beta   90.00
_cell.angle_gamma   90.00
#
_symmetry.space_group_name_H-M   'P 1'
#
loop_
_entity.id
_entity.type
_entity.pdbx_description
1 polymer ?
#
loop_
_entity_poly.entity_id
_entity_poly.type
_entity_poly.pdbx_seq_one_letter_code
_entity_poly.pdbx_strand_id
1 'polypeptide(L)'
;MADSTNDSGSAPLSNLSGEEFLAWILHPSQQHIGKLVIQRLDNQDQFNLASTCHALRPLVAATYELSFEIPTDISKYDCMERFIERHRPKVRHLHIQTPPEIPLLWIVGTRFLFKSIVASTHLTLSLEHVTHWPILADCLTSFGSPLQELQLSKLEKLDHVLGLWAF
;
A
#
# COMPACT_ATOMS: atom_id res chain seq x y z
N MET A 1 45.20 -14.16 -32.72
CA MET A 1 44.03 -13.28 -32.47
C MET A 1 43.17 -13.99 -31.45
N ALA A 2 43.33 -13.62 -30.19
CA ALA A 2 42.57 -14.19 -29.09
C ALA A 2 41.29 -13.39 -28.94
N ASP A 3 40.15 -14.07 -29.10
CA ASP A 3 38.82 -13.53 -28.89
C ASP A 3 38.53 -13.63 -27.38
N SER A 4 38.66 -12.51 -26.68
CA SER A 4 38.35 -12.40 -25.26
C SER A 4 36.85 -12.23 -25.11
N THR A 5 36.14 -13.35 -24.99
CA THR A 5 34.77 -13.38 -24.48
C THR A 5 34.77 -12.80 -23.07
N ASN A 6 34.33 -11.55 -22.96
CA ASN A 6 33.92 -10.92 -21.71
C ASN A 6 32.79 -11.73 -21.11
N ASP A 7 33.17 -12.68 -20.26
CA ASP A 7 32.25 -13.42 -19.42
C ASP A 7 31.63 -12.41 -18.45
N SER A 8 30.35 -12.12 -18.70
CA SER A 8 29.56 -11.18 -17.92
C SER A 8 29.41 -11.79 -16.53
N GLY A 9 30.24 -11.34 -15.59
CA GLY A 9 30.36 -11.85 -14.23
C GLY A 9 29.03 -11.94 -13.48
N SER A 10 28.33 -13.06 -13.63
CA SER A 10 27.39 -13.55 -12.65
C SER A 10 28.20 -14.29 -11.60
N ALA A 11 28.59 -13.61 -10.52
CA ALA A 11 29.14 -14.29 -9.37
C ALA A 11 28.17 -15.41 -8.94
N PRO A 12 28.64 -16.63 -8.68
CA PRO A 12 27.77 -17.71 -8.23
C PRO A 12 27.16 -17.32 -6.89
N LEU A 13 25.85 -17.06 -6.88
CA LEU A 13 25.07 -16.60 -5.73
C LEU A 13 25.22 -17.51 -4.49
N SER A 14 25.74 -18.73 -4.66
CA SER A 14 25.91 -19.75 -3.62
C SER A 14 26.95 -19.43 -2.56
N ASN A 15 27.84 -18.46 -2.77
CA ASN A 15 28.95 -18.15 -1.85
C ASN A 15 28.88 -16.76 -1.21
N LEU A 16 27.81 -15.99 -1.45
CA LEU A 16 27.67 -14.66 -0.89
C LEU A 16 27.25 -14.73 0.57
N SER A 17 27.90 -13.95 1.43
CA SER A 17 27.35 -13.63 2.74
C SER A 17 26.00 -12.91 2.59
N GLY A 18 25.18 -12.90 3.63
CA GLY A 18 23.87 -12.23 3.59
C GLY A 18 23.98 -10.74 3.23
N GLU A 19 25.05 -10.07 3.66
CA GLU A 19 25.34 -8.68 3.32
C GLU A 19 25.69 -8.50 1.84
N GLU A 20 26.59 -9.34 1.30
CA GLU A 20 26.97 -9.29 -0.11
C GLU A 20 25.80 -9.62 -1.03
N PHE A 21 24.92 -10.53 -0.61
CA PHE A 21 23.69 -10.84 -1.31
C PHE A 21 22.73 -9.65 -1.35
N LEU A 22 22.52 -8.97 -0.20
CA LEU A 22 21.70 -7.76 -0.15
C LEU A 22 22.31 -6.64 -1.00
N ALA A 23 23.62 -6.44 -0.93
CA ALA A 23 24.33 -5.47 -1.75
C ALA A 23 24.17 -5.77 -3.26
N TRP A 24 24.23 -7.06 -3.63
CA TRP A 24 24.02 -7.50 -5.00
C TRP A 24 22.57 -7.28 -5.48
N ILE A 25 21.57 -7.68 -4.69
CA ILE A 25 20.14 -7.51 -5.02
C ILE A 25 19.77 -6.05 -5.18
N LEU A 26 20.31 -5.20 -4.31
CA LEU A 26 19.99 -3.78 -4.26
C LEU A 26 20.88 -2.93 -5.18
N HIS A 27 21.79 -3.58 -5.92
CA HIS A 27 22.63 -2.91 -6.91
C HIS A 27 21.77 -2.34 -8.05
N PRO A 28 22.08 -1.13 -8.57
CA PRO A 28 21.30 -0.50 -9.64
C PRO A 28 21.15 -1.34 -10.92
N SER A 29 22.10 -2.24 -11.22
CA SER A 29 21.97 -3.17 -12.35
C SER A 29 20.91 -4.25 -12.15
N GLN A 30 20.54 -4.55 -10.90
CA GLN A 30 19.55 -5.55 -10.51
C GLN A 30 18.24 -4.92 -9.99
N GLN A 31 17.93 -3.68 -10.41
CA GLN A 31 16.75 -2.94 -9.95
C GLN A 31 15.44 -3.75 -9.99
N HIS A 32 15.25 -4.61 -10.99
CA HIS A 32 14.07 -5.44 -11.11
C HIS A 32 13.96 -6.49 -9.98
N ILE A 33 15.07 -7.14 -9.61
CA ILE A 33 15.12 -8.10 -8.49
C ILE A 33 14.96 -7.37 -7.17
N GLY A 34 15.69 -6.26 -6.99
CA GLY A 34 15.58 -5.42 -5.79
C GLY A 34 14.14 -4.98 -5.53
N LYS A 35 13.42 -4.57 -6.58
CA LYS A 35 11.99 -4.22 -6.48
C LYS A 35 11.14 -5.40 -5.99
N LEU A 36 11.32 -6.59 -6.56
CA LEU A 36 10.58 -7.79 -6.15
C LEU A 36 10.81 -8.14 -4.68
N VAL A 37 12.05 -8.00 -4.19
CA VAL A 37 12.36 -8.22 -2.77
C VAL A 37 11.69 -7.17 -1.91
N ILE A 38 11.80 -5.88 -2.25
CA ILE A 38 11.18 -4.78 -1.50
C ILE A 38 9.65 -4.95 -1.42
N GLN A 39 8.99 -5.37 -2.50
CA GLN A 39 7.54 -5.64 -2.54
C GLN A 39 7.09 -6.81 -1.63
N ARG A 40 8.03 -7.66 -1.20
CA ARG A 40 7.74 -8.78 -0.29
C ARG A 40 7.98 -8.42 1.17
N LEU A 41 8.62 -7.29 1.44
CA LEU A 41 8.80 -6.76 2.79
C LEU A 41 7.49 -6.14 3.28
N ASP A 42 7.23 -6.21 4.58
CA ASP A 42 6.13 -5.46 5.17
C ASP A 42 6.44 -3.94 5.19
N ASN A 43 5.44 -3.11 5.52
CA ASN A 43 5.63 -1.67 5.54
C ASN A 43 6.78 -1.24 6.46
N GLN A 44 6.91 -1.86 7.63
CA GLN A 44 7.91 -1.47 8.64
C GLN A 44 9.31 -1.77 8.12
N ASP A 45 9.52 -2.92 7.50
CA ASP A 45 10.78 -3.31 6.88
C ASP A 45 11.12 -2.44 5.68
N GLN A 46 10.13 -2.06 4.87
CA GLN A 46 10.35 -1.07 3.79
C GLN A 46 10.80 0.29 4.37
N PHE A 47 10.22 0.74 5.48
CA PHE A 47 10.66 1.99 6.15
C PHE A 47 12.05 1.87 6.78
N ASN A 48 12.34 0.75 7.44
CA ASN A 48 13.65 0.46 8.02
C ASN A 48 14.72 0.43 6.93
N LEU A 49 14.44 -0.21 5.79
CA LEU A 49 15.36 -0.27 4.65
C LEU A 49 15.61 1.12 4.06
N ALA A 50 14.56 1.93 3.89
CA ALA A 50 14.66 3.30 3.38
C ALA A 50 15.40 4.26 4.34
N SER A 51 15.40 3.96 5.64
CA SER A 51 16.09 4.76 6.67
C SER A 51 17.55 4.34 6.85
N THR A 52 17.86 3.05 6.70
CA THR A 52 19.22 2.51 6.91
C THR A 52 20.21 2.97 5.84
N CYS A 53 19.77 3.12 4.58
CA CYS A 53 20.65 3.54 3.49
C CYS A 53 20.01 4.61 2.60
N HIS A 54 20.56 5.83 2.63
CA HIS A 54 20.08 6.93 1.80
C HIS A 54 20.13 6.65 0.30
N ALA A 55 21.10 5.86 -0.17
CA ALA A 55 21.22 5.48 -1.57
C ALA A 55 20.08 4.56 -2.04
N LEU A 56 19.51 3.78 -1.12
CA LEU A 56 18.38 2.87 -1.41
C LEU A 56 17.02 3.57 -1.33
N ARG A 57 16.96 4.74 -0.69
CA ARG A 57 15.71 5.47 -0.47
C ARG A 57 14.91 5.72 -1.76
N PRO A 58 15.50 6.15 -2.89
CA PRO A 58 14.75 6.34 -4.13
C PRO A 58 14.18 5.02 -4.68
N LEU A 59 14.93 3.93 -4.56
CA LEU A 59 14.50 2.60 -5.00
C LEU A 59 13.32 2.10 -4.17
N VAL A 60 13.42 2.22 -2.84
CA VAL A 60 12.36 1.79 -1.91
C VAL A 60 11.13 2.68 -2.08
N ALA A 61 11.31 4.01 -2.15
CA ALA A 61 10.19 4.94 -2.27
C ALA A 61 9.37 4.75 -3.55
N ALA A 62 10.06 4.46 -4.68
CA ALA A 62 9.39 4.15 -5.95
C ALA A 62 8.64 2.80 -5.93
N THR A 63 8.91 1.98 -4.92
CA THR A 63 8.40 0.61 -4.78
C THR A 63 7.48 0.46 -3.57
N TYR A 64 7.19 1.55 -2.84
CA TYR A 64 6.22 1.52 -1.75
C TYR A 64 4.89 1.02 -2.28
N GLU A 65 4.55 -0.19 -1.83
CA GLU A 65 3.27 -0.84 -2.03
C GLU A 65 2.66 -1.02 -0.65
N LEU A 66 2.09 0.07 -0.14
CA LEU A 66 1.68 0.12 1.25
C LEU A 66 0.34 -0.58 1.44
N SER A 67 0.24 -1.27 2.57
CA SER A 67 -1.03 -1.72 3.13
C SER A 67 -1.32 -0.90 4.38
N PHE A 68 -2.29 0.02 4.35
CA PHE A 68 -2.61 0.82 5.54
C PHE A 68 -4.09 0.79 5.86
N GLU A 69 -4.36 0.87 7.16
CA GLU A 69 -5.68 1.04 7.72
C GLU A 69 -5.95 2.53 7.90
N ILE A 70 -7.07 3.02 7.38
CA ILE A 70 -7.50 4.39 7.66
C ILE A 70 -7.83 4.48 9.16
N PRO A 71 -7.10 5.32 9.92
CA PRO A 71 -7.31 5.39 11.36
C PRO A 71 -8.70 5.95 11.66
N THR A 72 -9.33 5.38 12.68
CA THR A 72 -10.53 5.95 13.30
C THR A 72 -10.19 7.22 14.08
N ASP A 73 -8.96 7.32 14.59
CA ASP A 73 -8.42 8.47 15.30
C ASP A 73 -7.96 9.57 14.34
N ILE A 74 -8.67 10.70 14.38
CA ILE A 74 -8.46 11.87 13.52
C ILE A 74 -7.06 12.46 13.69
N SER A 75 -6.45 12.35 14.88
CA SER A 75 -5.12 12.93 15.15
C SER A 75 -4.01 12.32 14.28
N LYS A 76 -4.23 11.13 13.73
CA LYS A 76 -3.28 10.42 12.87
C LYS A 76 -3.37 10.80 11.40
N TYR A 77 -4.43 11.52 10.98
CA TYR A 77 -4.60 11.92 9.58
C TYR A 77 -3.48 12.84 9.12
N ASP A 78 -3.15 13.89 9.88
CA ASP A 78 -2.10 14.85 9.50
C ASP A 78 -0.76 14.18 9.13
N CYS A 79 -0.34 13.18 9.89
CA CYS A 79 0.90 12.46 9.63
C CYS A 79 0.80 11.62 8.35
N MET A 80 -0.33 10.96 8.14
CA MET A 80 -0.59 10.13 6.96
C MET A 80 -0.74 10.98 5.69
N GLU A 81 -1.44 12.11 5.77
CA GLU A 81 -1.58 13.06 4.66
C GLU A 81 -0.23 13.59 4.22
N ARG A 82 0.58 14.12 5.15
CA ARG A 82 1.94 14.60 4.85
C ARG A 82 2.81 13.50 4.26
N PHE A 83 2.66 12.27 4.74
CA PHE A 83 3.39 11.13 4.20
C PHE A 83 2.99 10.82 2.76
N ILE A 84 1.69 10.72 2.47
CA ILE A 84 1.17 10.43 1.12
C ILE A 84 1.54 11.56 0.15
N GLU A 85 1.40 12.82 0.57
CA GLU A 85 1.77 13.96 -0.26
C GLU A 85 3.26 13.97 -0.60
N ARG A 86 4.11 13.68 0.39
CA ARG A 86 5.58 13.71 0.24
C ARG A 86 6.11 12.53 -0.58
N HIS A 87 5.60 11.33 -0.34
CA HIS A 87 6.16 10.10 -0.89
C HIS A 87 5.37 9.53 -2.05
N ARG A 88 4.12 9.97 -2.26
CA ARG A 88 3.21 9.51 -3.33
C ARG A 88 3.27 7.99 -3.52
N PRO A 89 3.08 7.20 -2.44
CA PRO A 89 3.22 5.76 -2.49
C PRO A 89 2.16 5.15 -3.43
N LYS A 90 2.46 3.96 -3.98
CA LYS A 90 1.43 3.10 -4.54
C LYS A 90 0.75 2.36 -3.40
N VAL A 91 -0.56 2.25 -3.42
CA VAL A 91 -1.32 1.64 -2.31
C VAL A 91 -1.82 0.28 -2.75
N ARG A 92 -1.16 -0.80 -2.31
CA ARG A 92 -1.54 -2.14 -2.77
C ARG A 92 -2.87 -2.57 -2.16
N HIS A 93 -3.01 -2.39 -0.85
CA HIS A 93 -4.24 -2.70 -0.12
C HIS A 93 -4.61 -1.52 0.76
N LEU A 94 -5.79 -0.95 0.54
CA LEU A 94 -6.35 0.03 1.45
C LEU A 94 -7.38 -0.68 2.32
N HIS A 95 -7.17 -0.70 3.63
CA HIS A 95 -8.17 -1.20 4.57
C HIS A 95 -8.85 -0.02 5.25
N ILE A 96 -10.17 -0.04 5.31
CA ILE A 96 -10.95 1.03 5.90
C ILE A 96 -11.91 0.41 6.89
N GLN A 97 -11.70 0.73 8.17
CA GLN A 97 -12.66 0.43 9.20
C GLN A 97 -13.45 1.69 9.52
N THR A 98 -14.76 1.64 9.34
CA THR A 98 -15.61 2.76 9.76
C THR A 98 -15.62 2.83 11.29
N PRO A 99 -15.48 4.02 11.90
CA PRO A 99 -15.71 4.19 13.33
C PRO A 99 -17.18 3.93 13.71
N PRO A 100 -17.49 3.68 15.00
CA PRO A 100 -18.86 3.43 15.46
C PRO A 100 -19.81 4.59 15.17
N GLU A 101 -19.29 5.80 15.35
CA GLU A 101 -19.92 7.05 14.92
C GLU A 101 -19.00 7.68 13.89
N ILE A 102 -19.53 8.13 12.74
CA ILE A 102 -18.74 8.75 11.69
C ILE A 102 -18.61 10.26 11.94
N PRO A 103 -17.45 10.76 12.41
CA PRO A 103 -17.27 12.19 12.58
C PRO A 103 -17.06 12.85 11.21
N LEU A 104 -17.47 14.11 11.06
CA LEU A 104 -17.27 14.86 9.82
C LEU A 104 -15.80 14.90 9.38
N LEU A 105 -14.88 15.04 10.34
CA LEU A 105 -13.44 15.07 10.06
C LEU A 105 -12.92 13.75 9.46
N TRP A 106 -13.47 12.61 9.88
CA TRP A 106 -13.13 11.31 9.29
C TRP A 106 -13.58 11.24 7.82
N ILE A 107 -14.77 11.77 7.50
CA ILE A 107 -15.28 11.85 6.12
C ILE A 107 -14.35 12.71 5.26
N VAL A 108 -13.99 13.90 5.76
CA VAL A 108 -13.11 14.84 5.05
C VAL A 108 -11.74 14.21 4.80
N GLY A 109 -11.12 13.63 5.84
CA GLY A 109 -9.83 12.97 5.72
C GLY A 109 -9.88 11.76 4.79
N THR A 110 -10.90 10.91 4.89
CA THR A 110 -11.07 9.75 4.00
C THR A 110 -11.19 10.16 2.54
N ARG A 111 -11.98 11.20 2.24
CA ARG A 111 -12.06 11.77 0.88
C ARG A 111 -10.73 12.33 0.40
N PHE A 112 -9.98 13.01 1.28
CA PHE A 112 -8.65 13.50 0.94
C PHE A 112 -7.72 12.35 0.58
N LEU A 113 -7.69 11.29 1.40
CA LEU A 113 -6.86 10.11 1.15
C LEU A 113 -7.20 9.47 -0.20
N PHE A 114 -8.48 9.29 -0.51
CA PHE A 114 -8.92 8.72 -1.78
C PHE A 114 -8.50 9.55 -3.00
N LYS A 115 -8.47 10.88 -2.87
CA LYS A 115 -7.97 11.77 -3.92
C LYS A 115 -6.45 11.72 -4.05
N SER A 116 -5.76 11.58 -2.92
CA SER A 116 -4.30 11.61 -2.85
C SER A 116 -3.64 10.30 -3.26
N ILE A 117 -4.37 9.18 -3.18
CA ILE A 117 -3.93 7.87 -3.63
C ILE A 117 -4.06 7.78 -5.16
N VAL A 118 -2.91 7.87 -5.83
CA VAL A 118 -2.83 7.88 -7.30
C VAL A 118 -3.21 6.51 -7.91
N ALA A 119 -2.88 5.43 -7.21
CA ALA A 119 -3.20 4.08 -7.65
C ALA A 119 -3.41 3.18 -6.44
N SER A 120 -4.56 2.48 -6.43
CA SER A 120 -4.77 1.36 -5.53
C SER A 120 -5.25 0.11 -6.26
N THR A 121 -4.70 -1.04 -5.85
CA THR A 121 -5.06 -2.33 -6.43
C THR A 121 -6.26 -2.93 -5.72
N HIS A 122 -6.22 -3.00 -4.38
CA HIS A 122 -7.27 -3.63 -3.58
C HIS A 122 -7.79 -2.69 -2.50
N LEU A 123 -9.10 -2.67 -2.32
CA LEU A 123 -9.78 -1.93 -1.26
C LEU A 123 -10.62 -2.90 -0.43
N THR A 124 -10.35 -2.96 0.87
CA THR A 124 -11.14 -3.71 1.83
C THR A 124 -11.86 -2.73 2.74
N LEU A 125 -13.19 -2.81 2.74
CA LEU A 125 -14.06 -1.98 3.58
C LEU A 125 -14.66 -2.85 4.68
N SER A 126 -14.42 -2.46 5.93
CA SER A 126 -15.04 -3.02 7.12
C SER A 126 -16.07 -2.03 7.65
N LEU A 127 -17.35 -2.36 7.48
CA LEU A 127 -18.47 -1.55 7.93
C LEU A 127 -18.90 -2.01 9.32
N GLU A 128 -18.93 -1.10 10.28
CA GLU A 128 -19.49 -1.41 11.60
C GLU A 128 -21.03 -1.44 11.56
N HIS A 129 -21.61 -0.53 10.77
CA HIS A 129 -23.05 -0.43 10.56
C HIS A 129 -23.37 -0.28 9.06
N VAL A 130 -24.39 -1.01 8.58
CA VAL A 130 -24.86 -0.93 7.18
C VAL A 130 -25.33 0.49 6.84
N THR A 131 -25.85 1.23 7.81
CA THR A 131 -26.28 2.63 7.67
C THR A 131 -25.14 3.58 7.29
N HIS A 132 -23.88 3.18 7.46
CA HIS A 132 -22.71 3.96 7.04
C HIS A 132 -22.43 3.85 5.54
N TRP A 133 -23.04 2.88 4.85
CA TRP A 133 -22.78 2.62 3.43
C TRP A 133 -22.97 3.85 2.53
N PRO A 134 -24.05 4.67 2.65
CA PRO A 134 -24.22 5.83 1.78
C PRO A 134 -23.10 6.87 1.93
N ILE A 135 -22.61 7.07 3.16
CA ILE A 135 -21.52 8.01 3.45
C ILE A 135 -20.22 7.49 2.82
N LEU A 136 -19.95 6.19 2.97
CA LEU A 136 -18.75 5.58 2.41
C LEU A 136 -18.80 5.53 0.88
N ALA A 137 -19.95 5.19 0.30
CA ALA A 137 -20.18 5.19 -1.14
C ALA A 137 -19.94 6.59 -1.74
N ASP A 138 -20.41 7.63 -1.06
CA ASP A 138 -20.12 9.01 -1.44
C ASP A 138 -18.61 9.33 -1.33
N CYS A 139 -17.93 8.91 -0.27
CA CYS A 139 -16.48 9.06 -0.19
C CYS A 139 -15.79 8.39 -1.39
N LEU A 140 -16.17 7.17 -1.75
CA LEU A 140 -15.58 6.40 -2.85
C LEU A 140 -15.71 7.09 -4.21
N THR A 141 -16.67 8.00 -4.40
CA THR A 141 -16.73 8.83 -5.61
C THR A 141 -15.51 9.73 -5.78
N SER A 142 -14.80 10.02 -4.69
CA SER A 142 -13.56 10.79 -4.68
C SER A 142 -12.32 9.96 -4.99
N PHE A 143 -12.45 8.65 -5.22
CA PHE A 143 -11.32 7.79 -5.55
C PHE A 143 -10.80 8.13 -6.95
N GLY A 144 -9.54 8.57 -7.02
CA GLY A 144 -8.96 9.10 -8.25
C GLY A 144 -8.62 8.05 -9.32
N SER A 145 -8.74 6.76 -9.01
CA SER A 145 -8.36 5.64 -9.88
C SER A 145 -9.45 4.56 -9.93
N PRO A 146 -9.52 3.75 -10.99
CA PRO A 146 -10.41 2.60 -11.00
C PRO A 146 -9.94 1.57 -9.97
N LEU A 147 -10.81 1.24 -9.02
CA LEU A 147 -10.60 0.15 -8.07
C LEU A 147 -10.59 -1.18 -8.84
N GLN A 148 -9.56 -2.01 -8.65
CA GLN A 148 -9.51 -3.33 -9.30
C GLN A 148 -10.31 -4.36 -8.50
N GLU A 149 -10.30 -4.25 -7.17
CA GLU A 149 -11.05 -5.14 -6.29
C GLU A 149 -11.61 -4.38 -5.10
N LEU A 150 -12.88 -4.65 -4.78
CA LEU A 150 -13.57 -4.17 -3.60
C LEU A 150 -14.06 -5.36 -2.78
N GLN A 151 -13.59 -5.46 -1.53
CA GLN A 151 -14.03 -6.46 -0.57
C GLN A 151 -14.79 -5.80 0.57
N LEU A 152 -15.96 -6.36 0.92
CA LEU A 152 -16.76 -5.95 2.07
C LEU A 152 -16.60 -7.00 3.17
N SER A 153 -16.07 -6.61 4.33
CA SER A 153 -15.89 -7.48 5.49
C SER A 153 -16.67 -6.97 6.70
N LYS A 154 -17.05 -7.89 7.60
CA LYS A 154 -17.98 -7.64 8.72
C LYS A 154 -19.32 -7.06 8.28
N LEU A 155 -20.21 -7.97 7.90
CA LEU A 155 -21.64 -7.74 7.94
C LEU A 155 -22.22 -8.74 8.93
N GLU A 156 -21.82 -8.65 10.20
CA GLU A 156 -22.18 -9.62 11.27
C GLU A 156 -23.71 -9.71 11.53
N LYS A 157 -24.55 -9.01 10.75
CA LYS A 157 -26.01 -9.02 10.87
C LYS A 157 -26.78 -8.97 9.53
N LEU A 158 -26.20 -9.36 8.39
CA LEU A 158 -26.96 -9.38 7.11
C LEU A 158 -27.79 -10.64 6.86
N ASP A 159 -27.67 -11.69 7.68
CA ASP A 159 -28.55 -12.87 7.57
C ASP A 159 -30.05 -12.53 7.79
N HIS A 160 -30.37 -11.35 8.33
CA HIS A 160 -31.74 -10.86 8.46
C HIS A 160 -32.18 -9.82 7.42
N VAL A 161 -31.26 -9.20 6.66
CA VAL A 161 -31.61 -8.07 5.76
C VAL A 161 -31.50 -8.44 4.27
N LEU A 162 -30.81 -9.52 3.91
CA LEU A 162 -30.80 -10.02 2.53
C LEU A 162 -32.14 -10.63 2.07
N GLY A 163 -33.14 -10.74 2.95
CA GLY A 163 -34.53 -11.05 2.57
C GLY A 163 -35.30 -9.89 1.91
N LEU A 164 -34.73 -8.68 1.83
CA LEU A 164 -35.44 -7.48 1.37
C LEU A 164 -34.93 -6.86 0.06
N TRP A 165 -33.92 -7.45 -0.59
CA TRP A 165 -33.39 -6.98 -1.89
C TRP A 165 -33.49 -8.04 -3.00
N ALA A 166 -34.41 -8.98 -2.86
CA ALA A 166 -34.84 -9.85 -3.95
C ALA A 166 -36.16 -9.34 -4.54
N PHE A 167 -36.13 -8.18 -5.22
CA PHE A 167 -37.13 -7.72 -6.20
C PHE A 167 -36.50 -6.76 -7.20
#